data_AF-A0A520S308-F1
#
_entry.id   AF-A0A520S308-F1
#
_cell.length_a   1.000
_cell.length_b   1.000
_cell.length_c   1.000
_cell.angle_alpha   90.00
_cell.angle_beta   90.00
_cell.angle_gamma   90.00
#
_symmetry.space_group_name_H-M   'P 1'
#
loop_
_entity.id
_entity.type
_entity.pdbx_description
1 polymer ?
#
loop_
_entity_poly.entity_id
_entity_poly.type
_entity_poly.pdbx_seq_one_letter_code
_entity_poly.pdbx_strand_id
1 'polypeptide(L)'
;MRHADVVKIANLAQVGNAIAPLKTLGDEPLKYTTFHAFKLFSERKEGRPLHLGVSGNCFDTDEGPVTCMDASCIYSLDQANLSLFIINLSPIDKMSVIIDLLGLEVAG
;
A
#
# COMPACT_ATOMS: atom_id res chain seq x y z
N MET A 1 4.06 2.57 -5.47
CA MET A 1 5.07 3.29 -4.66
C MET A 1 6.48 2.77 -4.85
N ARG A 2 6.71 1.44 -4.91
CA ARG A 2 8.05 0.86 -5.15
C ARG A 2 8.77 1.37 -6.42
N HIS A 3 8.00 1.79 -7.43
CA HIS A 3 8.50 2.33 -8.70
C HIS A 3 8.29 3.85 -8.84
N ALA A 4 8.21 4.60 -7.73
CA ALA A 4 8.01 6.05 -7.77
C ALA A 4 9.25 6.83 -8.24
N ASP A 5 10.39 6.16 -8.41
CA ASP A 5 11.58 6.64 -9.11
C ASP A 5 11.28 6.91 -10.59
N VAL A 6 10.42 6.10 -11.23
CA VAL A 6 10.04 6.23 -12.66
C VAL A 6 8.59 6.65 -12.88
N VAL A 7 7.64 6.17 -12.08
CA VAL A 7 6.22 6.52 -12.21
C VAL A 7 5.93 7.80 -11.44
N LYS A 8 5.85 8.93 -12.16
CA LYS A 8 5.60 10.26 -11.56
C LYS A 8 4.14 10.67 -11.50
N ILE A 9 3.31 10.08 -12.35
CA ILE A 9 1.87 10.36 -12.42
C ILE A 9 1.14 9.02 -12.53
N ALA A 10 0.11 8.84 -11.71
CA ALA A 10 -0.79 7.69 -11.75
C ALA A 10 -2.23 8.17 -11.50
N ASN A 11 -3.16 7.76 -12.36
CA ASN A 11 -4.57 8.14 -12.28
C ASN A 11 -5.42 6.90 -12.03
N LEU A 12 -6.22 6.92 -10.97
CA LEU A 12 -7.20 5.86 -10.70
C LEU A 12 -8.40 6.03 -11.65
N ALA A 13 -8.60 5.06 -12.53
CA ALA A 13 -9.74 5.03 -13.46
C ALA A 13 -10.92 4.27 -12.80
N GLN A 14 -12.04 4.91 -12.44
CA GLN A 14 -12.33 6.35 -12.39
C GLN A 14 -12.63 6.80 -10.96
N VAL A 15 -12.75 8.11 -10.73
CA VAL A 15 -13.08 8.66 -9.40
C VAL A 15 -14.55 8.43 -9.01
N GLY A 16 -15.46 8.29 -9.98
CA GLY A 16 -16.91 8.16 -9.77
C GLY A 16 -17.62 7.15 -10.69
N ASN A 17 -18.70 6.54 -10.19
CA ASN A 17 -19.65 5.67 -10.91
C ASN A 17 -19.14 4.31 -11.38
N ALA A 18 -18.81 4.14 -12.66
CA ALA A 18 -18.84 2.84 -13.32
C ALA A 18 -17.78 1.85 -12.80
N ILE A 19 -16.64 2.35 -12.31
CA ILE A 19 -15.56 1.57 -11.66
C ILE A 19 -14.81 2.51 -10.70
N ALA A 20 -15.41 2.82 -9.55
CA ALA A 20 -14.92 3.93 -8.72
C ALA A 20 -14.89 3.63 -7.22
N PRO A 21 -13.99 4.30 -6.47
CA PRO A 21 -14.01 4.25 -5.01
C PRO A 21 -15.21 5.00 -4.41
N LEU A 22 -15.79 5.94 -5.16
CA LEU A 22 -16.95 6.72 -4.76
C LEU A 22 -18.09 6.49 -5.74
N LYS A 23 -19.30 6.34 -5.22
CA LYS A 23 -20.53 6.25 -6.00
C LYS A 23 -21.56 7.20 -5.43
N THR A 24 -22.38 7.82 -6.27
CA THR A 24 -23.52 8.61 -5.81
C THR A 24 -24.75 7.71 -5.66
N LEU A 25 -25.42 7.79 -4.51
CA LEU A 25 -26.71 7.16 -4.26
C LEU A 25 -27.74 8.28 -4.06
N GLY A 26 -28.39 8.70 -5.15
CA GLY A 26 -29.12 9.98 -5.15
C GLY A 26 -28.14 11.14 -4.94
N ASP A 27 -28.41 11.98 -3.95
CA ASP A 27 -27.59 13.14 -3.60
C ASP A 27 -26.46 12.83 -2.59
N GLU A 28 -26.38 11.58 -2.10
CA GLU A 28 -25.39 11.19 -1.10
C GLU A 28 -24.18 10.45 -1.70
N PRO A 29 -22.96 10.73 -1.22
CA PRO A 29 -21.78 9.96 -1.61
C PRO A 29 -21.67 8.67 -0.79
N LEU A 30 -21.60 7.54 -1.49
CA LEU A 30 -21.27 6.22 -0.96
C LEU A 30 -19.79 5.90 -1.21
N LYS A 31 -19.06 5.52 -0.15
CA LYS A 31 -17.67 5.07 -0.20
C LYS A 31 -17.59 3.56 -0.34
N TYR A 32 -16.93 3.07 -1.39
CA TYR A 32 -16.64 1.65 -1.56
C TYR A 32 -15.39 1.25 -0.79
N THR A 33 -15.17 -0.05 -0.60
CA THR A 33 -14.00 -0.58 0.14
C THR A 33 -12.67 -0.07 -0.42
N THR A 34 -12.56 0.07 -1.74
CA THR A 34 -11.37 0.61 -2.42
C THR A 34 -11.07 2.07 -2.08
N PHE A 35 -12.08 2.86 -1.66
CA PHE A 35 -11.86 4.23 -1.18
C PHE A 35 -10.92 4.28 0.01
N HIS A 36 -11.07 3.35 0.96
CA HIS A 36 -10.30 3.34 2.20
C HIS A 36 -8.83 3.01 1.93
N ALA A 37 -8.56 2.05 1.06
CA ALA A 37 -7.20 1.74 0.62
C ALA A 37 -6.56 2.96 -0.05
N PHE A 38 -7.23 3.58 -1.02
CA PHE A 38 -6.70 4.74 -1.74
C PHE A 38 -6.48 5.96 -0.81
N LYS A 39 -7.42 6.20 0.12
CA LYS A 39 -7.30 7.24 1.15
C LYS A 39 -6.04 7.03 2.00
N LEU A 40 -5.81 5.81 2.47
CA LEU A 40 -4.66 5.47 3.33
C LEU A 40 -3.32 5.80 2.67
N PHE A 41 -3.15 5.50 1.38
CA PHE A 41 -1.97 5.91 0.61
C PHE A 41 -1.91 7.42 0.38
N SER A 42 -3.04 8.05 0.03
CA SER A 42 -3.09 9.48 -0.31
C SER A 42 -2.75 10.40 0.86
N GLU A 43 -3.11 10.01 2.09
CA GLU A 43 -2.81 10.77 3.32
C GLU A 43 -1.37 10.60 3.81
N ARG A 44 -0.68 9.53 3.40
CA ARG A 44 0.66 9.15 3.89
C ARG A 44 1.70 9.13 2.76
N LYS A 45 1.55 10.03 1.79
CA LYS A 45 2.34 10.08 0.56
C LYS A 45 3.57 10.99 0.62
N GLU A 46 3.69 11.80 1.67
CA GLU A 46 4.79 12.76 1.81
C GLU A 46 6.08 12.07 2.21
N GLY A 47 7.18 12.39 1.51
CA GLY A 47 8.49 11.84 1.78
C GLY A 47 9.08 11.10 0.58
N ARG A 48 10.05 10.22 0.87
CA ARG A 48 10.81 9.47 -0.13
C ARG A 48 10.45 7.98 -0.03
N PRO A 49 10.20 7.30 -1.16
CA PRO A 49 10.03 5.85 -1.14
C PRO A 49 11.36 5.20 -0.74
N LEU A 50 11.30 4.17 0.10
CA LEU A 50 12.47 3.33 0.41
C LEU A 50 12.39 2.01 -0.33
N HIS A 51 13.56 1.47 -0.70
CA HIS A 51 13.66 0.12 -1.22
C HIS A 51 13.69 -0.86 -0.04
N LEU A 52 12.75 -1.79 0.01
CA LEU A 52 12.63 -2.77 1.08
C LEU A 52 13.20 -4.12 0.62
N GLY A 53 13.99 -4.76 1.49
CA GLY A 53 14.24 -6.19 1.39
C GLY A 53 13.03 -6.95 1.94
N VAL A 54 12.32 -7.67 1.08
CA VAL A 54 11.14 -8.46 1.46
C VAL A 54 11.42 -9.93 1.18
N SER A 55 11.26 -10.77 2.19
CA SER A 55 11.38 -12.22 2.09
C SER A 55 10.22 -12.91 2.81
N GLY A 56 9.72 -14.01 2.26
CA GLY A 56 8.64 -14.77 2.87
C GLY A 56 8.21 -15.96 2.03
N ASN A 57 7.15 -16.62 2.48
CA ASN A 57 6.55 -17.73 1.76
C ASN A 57 5.94 -17.27 0.43
N CYS A 58 5.79 -18.22 -0.49
CA CYS A 58 5.01 -18.05 -1.72
C CYS A 58 3.83 -19.03 -1.71
N PHE A 59 2.81 -18.71 -2.49
CA PHE A 59 1.73 -19.61 -2.85
C PHE A 59 1.65 -19.74 -4.37
N ASP A 60 1.23 -20.90 -4.85
CA ASP A 60 1.11 -21.16 -6.28
C ASP A 60 -0.19 -20.57 -6.83
N THR A 61 -0.08 -20.01 -8.04
CA THR A 61 -1.21 -19.59 -8.88
C THR A 61 -1.05 -20.23 -10.26
N ASP A 62 -2.10 -20.17 -11.09
CA ASP A 62 -2.05 -20.71 -12.46
C ASP A 62 -0.96 -20.01 -13.31
N GLU A 63 -0.62 -18.77 -12.96
CA GLU A 63 0.40 -17.94 -13.60
C GLU A 63 1.81 -18.09 -12.97
N GLY A 64 1.95 -18.95 -11.95
CA GLY A 64 3.21 -19.22 -11.24
C GLY A 64 3.19 -18.80 -9.76
N PRO A 65 4.30 -19.02 -9.04
CA PRO A 65 4.36 -18.71 -7.62
C PRO A 65 4.36 -17.20 -7.35
N VAL A 66 3.56 -16.76 -6.38
CA VAL A 66 3.45 -15.37 -5.93
C VAL A 66 3.86 -15.28 -4.46
N THR A 67 4.66 -14.28 -4.10
CA THR A 67 5.01 -14.00 -2.70
C THR A 67 3.76 -13.67 -1.90
N CYS A 68 3.59 -14.30 -0.73
CA CYS A 68 2.44 -14.10 0.15
C CYS A 68 2.36 -12.67 0.71
N MET A 69 3.44 -11.89 0.66
CA MET A 69 3.48 -10.53 1.20
C MET A 69 3.90 -9.54 0.12
N ASP A 70 3.18 -8.42 0.04
CA ASP A 70 3.67 -7.21 -0.62
C ASP A 70 3.86 -6.11 0.42
N ALA A 71 4.99 -5.39 0.35
CA ALA A 71 5.29 -4.28 1.21
C ALA A 71 5.88 -3.10 0.44
N SER A 72 5.56 -1.90 0.92
CA SER A 72 6.21 -0.66 0.48
C SER A 72 6.31 0.33 1.62
N CYS A 73 7.24 1.26 1.49
CA CYS A 73 7.52 2.22 2.55
C CYS A 73 7.75 3.62 2.01
N ILE A 74 7.30 4.62 2.77
CA ILE A 74 7.65 6.02 2.59
C ILE A 74 8.27 6.53 3.90
N TYR A 75 9.41 7.20 3.77
CA TYR A 75 10.09 7.88 4.87
C TYR A 75 10.01 9.40 4.69
N SER A 76 9.50 10.09 5.69
CA SER A 76 9.44 11.56 5.74
C SER A 76 10.45 12.09 6.74
N LEU A 77 11.45 12.84 6.27
CA LEU A 77 12.40 13.55 7.11
C LEU A 77 11.72 14.67 7.90
N ASP A 78 10.85 15.44 7.23
CA ASP A 78 10.22 16.63 7.80
C ASP A 78 9.24 16.27 8.94
N GLN A 79 8.54 15.15 8.81
CA GLN A 79 7.61 14.65 9.82
C GLN A 79 8.24 13.62 10.76
N ALA A 80 9.52 13.27 10.56
CA ALA A 80 10.23 12.21 11.27
C ALA A 80 9.41 10.90 11.38
N ASN A 81 8.75 10.49 10.29
CA ASN A 81 7.86 9.33 10.30
C ASN A 81 8.17 8.32 9.19
N LEU A 82 7.83 7.07 9.47
CA LEU A 82 7.94 5.95 8.55
C LEU A 82 6.55 5.35 8.33
N SER A 83 6.05 5.43 7.10
CA SER A 83 4.78 4.81 6.72
C SER A 83 5.05 3.49 6.00
N LEU A 84 4.72 2.37 6.65
CA LEU A 84 4.80 1.02 6.10
C LEU A 84 3.42 0.54 5.64
N PHE A 85 3.35 0.09 4.40
CA PHE A 85 2.14 -0.44 3.78
C PHE A 85 2.38 -1.90 3.45
N ILE A 86 1.67 -2.80 4.12
CA ILE A 86 1.90 -4.24 4.04
C ILE A 86 0.57 -4.93 3.73
N ILE A 87 0.59 -5.84 2.77
CA ILE A 87 -0.56 -6.64 2.34
C ILE A 87 -0.20 -8.11 2.45
N ASN A 88 -1.06 -8.88 3.11
CA ASN A 88 -1.05 -10.34 3.01
C ASN A 88 -1.87 -10.74 1.78
N LEU A 89 -1.20 -11.33 0.80
CA LEU A 89 -1.78 -11.83 -0.44
C LEU A 89 -2.19 -13.30 -0.34
N SER A 90 -1.82 -14.02 0.73
CA SER A 90 -2.32 -15.39 0.91
C SER A 90 -3.83 -15.37 1.05
N PRO A 91 -4.57 -16.20 0.30
CA PRO A 91 -6.02 -16.24 0.35
C PRO A 91 -6.56 -16.89 1.65
N ILE A 92 -5.72 -17.65 2.36
CA ILE A 92 -6.15 -18.47 3.50
C ILE A 92 -5.24 -18.34 4.73
N ASP A 93 -3.95 -18.11 4.54
CA ASP A 93 -2.99 -18.19 5.63
C ASP A 93 -2.89 -16.87 6.36
N LYS A 94 -2.86 -16.95 7.69
CA LYS A 94 -2.43 -15.83 8.53
C LYS A 94 -0.92 -15.67 8.42
N MET A 95 -0.45 -14.43 8.53
CA MET A 95 0.96 -14.10 8.43
C MET A 95 1.41 -13.31 9.65
N SER A 96 2.54 -13.72 10.22
CA SER A 96 3.31 -12.90 11.17
C SER A 96 4.38 -12.15 10.41
N VAL A 97 4.57 -10.87 10.73
CA VAL A 97 5.54 -10.00 10.06
C VAL A 97 6.58 -9.54 11.06
N ILE A 98 7.86 -9.68 10.70
CA ILE A 98 9.00 -9.13 11.44
C ILE A 98 9.54 -7.97 10.63
N ILE A 99 9.73 -6.82 11.28
CA ILE A 99 10.19 -5.60 10.65
C ILE A 99 11.50 -5.21 11.34
N ASP A 100 12.57 -5.17 10.56
CA ASP A 100 13.87 -4.70 11.01
C ASP A 100 14.09 -3.26 10.53
N LEU A 101 14.22 -2.33 11.48
CA LEU A 101 14.37 -0.90 11.24
C LEU A 101 15.83 -0.47 11.28
N LEU A 102 16.72 -1.25 10.64
CA LEU A 102 18.17 -1.00 10.62
C LEU A 102 18.48 0.47 10.28
N GLY A 103 19.17 1.14 11.19
CA GLY A 103 19.61 2.53 11.03
C GLY A 103 18.53 3.59 11.29
N LEU A 104 17.33 3.20 11.71
CA LEU A 104 16.29 4.12 12.19
C LEU A 104 16.07 3.94 13.69
N GLU A 105 16.16 5.04 14.43
CA GLU A 105 15.79 5.08 15.85
C GLU A 105 14.30 5.41 15.99
N VAL A 106 13.60 4.65 16.82
CA VAL A 106 12.19 4.91 17.12
C VAL A 106 12.13 5.89 18.29
N ALA A 107 11.60 7.09 18.05
CA ALA A 107 11.24 8.00 19.13
C ALA A 107 10.08 7.38 19.93
N GLY A 108 10.33 7.11 21.21
CA GLY A 108 9.35 6.58 22.16
C GLY A 108 8.35 7.62 22.64
#